data_AF-A0A5P1E6X2-F1
#
_entry.id   AF-A0A5P1E6X2-F1
#
_cell.length_a   1.000
_cell.length_b   1.000
_cell.length_c   1.000
_cell.angle_alpha   90.00
_cell.angle_beta   90.00
_cell.angle_gamma   90.00
#
_symmetry.space_group_name_H-M   'P 1'
#
loop_
_entity.id
_entity.type
_entity.pdbx_description
1 polymer ?
#
loop_
_entity_poly.entity_id
_entity_poly.type
_entity_poly.pdbx_seq_one_letter_code
_entity_poly.pdbx_strand_id
1 'polypeptide(L)'
;MMGIIPPNSWVLEKQLEIISNRSTLWTDYGLRSLSKTSSIYMKRNTEHDPPYWRGSIWINMNYLILSALHHYSQENGPYRDRAYLLYRDLRSKLIRNIVRNYYETGFLWEQYDQKNRGKGKGARPFTGWTSLVLLIMAEAYPSL
;
A
#
# COMPACT_ATOMS: atom_id res chain seq x y z
N MET A 1 -5.28 1.69 9.68
CA MET A 1 -5.84 2.46 8.55
C MET A 1 -6.66 3.64 9.05
N MET A 2 -7.65 3.43 9.92
CA MET A 2 -8.56 4.49 10.38
C MET A 2 -8.17 5.16 11.72
N GLY A 3 -6.92 5.02 12.20
CA GLY A 3 -6.52 5.59 13.50
C GLY A 3 -7.14 4.96 14.76
N ILE A 4 -8.06 4.00 14.64
CA ILE A 4 -8.85 3.49 15.77
C ILE A 4 -8.10 2.66 16.83
N ILE A 5 -6.84 2.27 16.61
CA ILE A 5 -6.10 1.42 17.54
C ILE A 5 -5.31 2.33 18.49
N PRO A 6 -5.48 2.23 19.82
CA PRO A 6 -4.72 3.07 20.74
C PRO A 6 -3.19 2.91 20.54
N PRO A 7 -2.39 3.99 20.56
CA PRO A 7 -0.94 3.93 20.29
C PRO A 7 -0.14 2.97 21.18
N ASN A 8 -0.63 2.72 22.40
CA ASN A 8 -0.01 1.82 23.38
C ASN A 8 -0.52 0.37 23.30
N SER A 9 -1.45 0.06 22.39
CA SER A 9 -2.05 -1.27 22.29
C SER A 9 -1.12 -2.26 21.60
N TRP A 10 -0.91 -3.44 22.18
CA TRP A 10 -0.19 -4.56 21.55
C TRP A 10 -0.82 -5.01 20.21
N VAL A 11 -2.10 -4.70 19.99
CA VAL A 11 -2.76 -4.93 18.69
C VAL A 11 -2.08 -4.12 17.59
N LEU A 12 -1.64 -2.88 17.88
CA LEU A 12 -0.91 -2.06 16.91
C LEU A 12 0.38 -2.75 16.47
N GLU A 13 1.14 -3.32 17.40
CA GLU A 13 2.34 -4.09 17.10
C GLU A 13 2.07 -5.23 16.13
N LYS A 14 1.02 -6.02 16.39
CA LYS A 14 0.65 -7.14 15.52
C LYS A 14 0.22 -6.69 14.13
N GLN A 15 -0.47 -5.56 14.03
CA GLN A 15 -0.77 -4.98 12.71
C GLN A 15 0.50 -4.52 11.98
N LEU A 16 1.43 -3.86 12.68
CA LEU A 16 2.72 -3.47 12.10
C LEU A 16 3.55 -4.67 11.66
N GLU A 17 3.56 -5.77 12.43
CA GLU A 17 4.19 -7.05 12.05
C GLU A 17 3.56 -7.64 10.78
N ILE A 18 2.24 -7.68 10.70
CA ILE A 18 1.52 -8.27 9.56
C ILE A 18 1.81 -7.47 8.29
N ILE A 19 1.67 -6.15 8.32
CA ILE A 19 1.87 -5.33 7.11
C ILE A 19 3.34 -5.35 6.67
N SER A 20 4.30 -5.31 7.60
CA SER A 20 5.74 -5.25 7.28
C SER A 20 6.35 -6.57 6.81
N ASN A 21 5.58 -7.66 6.84
CA ASN A 21 6.06 -8.97 6.45
C ASN A 21 6.21 -9.10 4.92
N ARG A 22 7.47 -9.21 4.47
CA ARG A 22 7.86 -9.37 3.05
C ARG A 22 7.42 -10.70 2.42
N SER A 23 7.26 -11.74 3.22
CA SER A 23 6.78 -13.04 2.76
C SER A 23 5.28 -13.03 2.45
N THR A 24 4.53 -12.07 2.99
CA THR A 24 3.06 -12.00 2.86
C THR A 24 2.58 -10.77 2.10
N LEU A 25 2.63 -9.57 2.69
CA LEU A 25 1.99 -8.35 2.18
C LEU A 25 2.99 -7.34 1.62
N TRP A 26 4.16 -7.20 2.24
CA TRP A 26 5.13 -6.18 1.88
C TRP A 26 5.83 -6.49 0.56
N THR A 27 6.02 -5.45 -0.26
CA THR A 27 6.71 -5.53 -1.55
C THR A 27 7.60 -4.31 -1.76
N ASP A 28 8.39 -4.31 -2.83
CA ASP A 28 9.21 -3.15 -3.22
C ASP A 28 8.42 -2.11 -4.05
N TYR A 29 7.11 -2.32 -4.23
CA TYR A 29 6.23 -1.45 -5.04
C TYR A 29 4.97 -0.99 -4.29
N GLY A 30 4.81 -1.37 -3.01
CA GLY A 30 3.61 -1.12 -2.18
C GLY A 30 3.12 -2.37 -1.44
N LEU A 31 2.02 -2.27 -0.72
CA LEU A 31 1.37 -3.41 -0.05
C LEU A 31 0.40 -4.13 -1.00
N ARG A 32 0.44 -5.47 -0.98
CA ARG A 32 -0.52 -6.33 -1.68
C ARG A 32 -1.91 -6.19 -1.05
N SER A 33 -2.96 -6.32 -1.86
CA SER A 33 -4.33 -6.42 -1.37
C SER A 33 -4.64 -7.71 -0.60
N LEU A 34 -3.84 -8.76 -0.81
CA LEU A 34 -4.01 -10.06 -0.19
C LEU A 34 -2.67 -10.75 0.05
N SER A 35 -2.55 -11.44 1.19
CA SER A 35 -1.35 -12.20 1.56
C SER A 35 -1.04 -13.29 0.53
N LYS A 36 0.25 -13.49 0.24
CA LYS A 36 0.75 -14.63 -0.54
C LYS A 36 0.41 -16.00 0.05
N THR A 37 0.19 -16.08 1.36
CA THR A 37 -0.16 -17.33 2.04
C THR A 37 -1.66 -17.66 1.95
N SER A 38 -2.48 -16.76 1.39
CA SER A 38 -3.90 -17.03 1.20
C SER A 38 -4.11 -18.10 0.12
N SER A 39 -5.03 -19.02 0.37
CA SER A 39 -5.41 -20.08 -0.57
C SER A 39 -6.00 -19.53 -1.88
N ILE A 40 -6.44 -18.28 -1.90
CA ILE A 40 -6.99 -17.59 -3.09
C ILE A 40 -6.04 -16.53 -3.68
N TYR A 41 -4.79 -16.44 -3.22
CA TYR A 41 -3.80 -15.52 -3.77
C TYR A 41 -3.62 -15.74 -5.28
N MET A 42 -3.84 -14.68 -6.07
CA MET A 42 -3.79 -14.67 -7.53
C MET A 42 -4.69 -15.72 -8.22
N LYS A 43 -5.70 -16.26 -7.54
CA LYS A 43 -6.68 -17.18 -8.15
C LYS A 43 -7.83 -16.41 -8.79
N ARG A 44 -8.23 -16.85 -9.98
CA ARG A 44 -9.44 -16.36 -10.66
C ARG A 44 -10.68 -16.68 -9.82
N ASN A 45 -11.74 -15.89 -9.97
CA ASN A 45 -13.03 -16.21 -9.35
C ASN A 45 -13.86 -17.15 -10.24
N THR A 46 -13.80 -16.91 -11.55
CA THR A 46 -14.43 -17.72 -12.59
C THR A 46 -13.47 -17.83 -13.79
N GLU A 47 -13.88 -18.53 -14.85
CA GLU A 47 -13.15 -18.51 -16.12
C GLU A 47 -12.93 -17.08 -16.65
N HIS A 48 -13.91 -16.19 -16.50
CA HIS A 48 -13.86 -14.84 -17.06
C HIS A 48 -13.42 -13.76 -16.05
N ASP A 49 -13.41 -14.06 -14.75
CA ASP A 49 -13.06 -13.10 -13.69
C ASP A 49 -11.62 -13.30 -13.16
N PRO A 50 -10.63 -12.54 -13.67
CA PRO A 50 -9.25 -12.65 -13.19
C PRO A 50 -9.10 -12.16 -11.73
N PRO A 51 -7.99 -12.51 -11.05
CA PRO A 51 -7.70 -11.97 -9.72
C PRO A 51 -7.54 -10.45 -9.76
N TYR A 52 -8.37 -9.75 -8.98
CA TYR A 52 -8.41 -8.29 -8.92
C TYR A 52 -7.91 -7.77 -7.57
N TRP A 53 -8.68 -7.98 -6.50
CA TRP A 53 -8.26 -7.72 -5.11
C TRP A 53 -7.53 -8.89 -4.45
N ARG A 54 -6.97 -9.82 -5.24
CA ARG A 54 -6.31 -11.05 -4.75
C ARG A 54 -4.78 -11.03 -4.85
N GLY A 55 -4.16 -9.85 -4.74
CA GLY A 55 -2.70 -9.73 -4.65
C GLY A 55 -2.12 -8.47 -5.26
N SER A 56 -2.85 -7.79 -6.15
CA SER A 56 -2.42 -6.52 -6.75
C SER A 56 -2.24 -5.43 -5.71
N ILE A 57 -1.48 -4.39 -6.07
CA ILE A 57 -1.20 -3.23 -5.24
C ILE A 57 -2.12 -2.09 -5.66
N TRP A 58 -2.85 -1.55 -4.69
CA TRP A 58 -3.88 -0.52 -4.89
C TRP A 58 -3.57 0.73 -4.09
N ILE A 59 -3.63 1.90 -4.75
CA ILE A 59 -3.12 3.15 -4.16
C ILE A 59 -4.05 3.73 -3.10
N ASN A 60 -5.37 3.61 -3.24
CA ASN A 60 -6.33 4.02 -2.20
C ASN A 60 -6.05 3.35 -0.85
N MET A 61 -5.87 2.02 -0.81
CA MET A 61 -5.59 1.31 0.43
C MET A 61 -4.20 1.62 0.97
N ASN A 62 -3.20 1.70 0.10
CA ASN A 62 -1.85 2.09 0.50
C ASN A 62 -1.81 3.52 1.06
N TYR A 63 -2.59 4.45 0.52
CA TYR A 63 -2.74 5.81 1.03
C TYR A 63 -3.28 5.83 2.46
N LEU A 64 -4.34 5.07 2.75
CA LEU A 64 -4.90 4.96 4.11
C LEU A 64 -3.91 4.31 5.09
N ILE A 65 -3.10 3.35 4.62
CA ILE A 65 -2.05 2.75 5.45
C ILE A 65 -0.92 3.74 5.72
N LEU A 66 -0.48 4.50 4.72
CA LEU A 66 0.50 5.58 4.91
C LEU A 66 0.00 6.65 5.86
N SER A 67 -1.26 7.08 5.73
CA SER A 67 -1.90 8.03 6.65
C SER A 67 -1.84 7.53 8.09
N ALA A 68 -2.22 6.27 8.33
CA ALA A 68 -2.15 5.67 9.67
C ALA A 68 -0.72 5.53 10.20
N LEU A 69 0.23 5.11 9.36
CA LEU A 69 1.64 4.99 9.76
C LEU A 69 2.24 6.37 10.09
N HIS A 70 1.88 7.40 9.32
CA HIS A 70 2.25 8.79 9.59
C HIS A 70 1.68 9.26 10.94
N HIS A 71 0.39 9.06 11.20
CA HIS A 71 -0.24 9.36 12.49
C HIS A 71 0.49 8.66 13.66
N TYR A 72 0.65 7.34 13.62
CA TYR A 72 1.33 6.60 14.71
C TYR A 72 2.82 6.92 14.85
N SER A 73 3.46 7.49 13.81
CA SER A 73 4.84 7.97 13.90
C SER A 73 4.97 9.30 14.68
N GLN A 74 3.86 9.99 14.90
CA GLN A 74 3.77 11.26 15.61
C GLN A 74 3.20 11.09 17.02
N GLU A 75 2.34 10.08 17.23
CA GLU A 75 1.78 9.76 18.54
C GLU A 75 2.81 9.22 19.54
N ASN A 76 2.57 9.51 20.83
CA ASN A 76 3.35 8.93 21.90
C ASN A 76 2.97 7.46 22.11
N GLY A 77 3.94 6.56 21.96
CA GLY A 77 3.76 5.14 22.23
C GLY A 77 4.98 4.31 21.87
N PRO A 78 5.04 3.05 22.31
CA PRO A 78 6.21 2.18 22.15
C PRO A 78 6.49 1.82 20.68
N TYR A 79 5.54 2.03 19.77
CA TYR A 79 5.64 1.64 18.36
C TYR A 79 5.91 2.79 17.39
N ARG A 80 6.11 4.01 17.91
CA ARG A 80 6.30 5.24 17.14
C ARG A 80 7.42 5.14 16.10
N ASP A 81 8.62 4.75 16.53
CA ASP A 81 9.79 4.66 15.65
C ASP A 81 9.61 3.58 14.58
N ARG A 82 8.97 2.46 14.95
CA ARG A 82 8.65 1.39 14.00
C ARG A 82 7.66 1.87 12.94
N ALA A 83 6.61 2.60 13.34
CA ALA A 83 5.65 3.20 12.42
C ALA A 83 6.34 4.20 11.47
N TYR A 84 7.24 5.04 11.99
CA TYR A 84 8.03 5.98 11.19
C TYR A 84 8.89 5.29 10.12
N LEU A 85 9.62 4.24 10.49
CA LEU A 85 10.48 3.50 9.56
C LEU A 85 9.67 2.84 8.44
N LEU A 86 8.53 2.24 8.78
CA LEU A 86 7.62 1.64 7.81
C LEU A 86 6.98 2.70 6.91
N TYR A 87 6.53 3.83 7.47
CA TYR A 87 6.00 4.96 6.71
C TYR A 87 6.99 5.41 5.63
N ARG A 88 8.22 5.73 6.02
CA ARG A 88 9.26 6.23 5.11
C ARG A 88 9.57 5.24 3.99
N ASP A 89 9.72 3.96 4.33
CA ASP A 89 10.06 2.91 3.37
C ASP A 89 8.92 2.69 2.37
N LEU A 90 7.68 2.51 2.85
CA LEU A 90 6.51 2.29 2.01
C LEU A 90 6.24 3.49 1.09
N ARG A 91 6.32 4.71 1.62
CA ARG A 91 6.11 5.96 0.87
C ARG A 91 7.08 6.05 -0.30
N SER A 92 8.38 5.86 -0.06
CA SER A 92 9.37 5.98 -1.13
C SER A 92 9.18 4.95 -2.24
N LYS A 93 8.78 3.71 -1.89
CA LYS A 93 8.54 2.62 -2.83
C LYS A 93 7.32 2.88 -3.72
N LEU A 94 6.23 3.36 -3.13
CA LEU A 94 5.02 3.72 -3.86
C LEU A 94 5.30 4.85 -4.86
N ILE A 95 5.90 5.95 -4.40
CA ILE A 95 6.24 7.10 -5.25
C ILE A 95 7.15 6.65 -6.39
N ARG A 96 8.25 5.94 -6.08
CA ARG A 96 9.21 5.46 -7.09
C ARG A 96 8.53 4.58 -8.13
N ASN A 97 7.68 3.65 -7.71
CA ASN A 97 7.01 2.74 -8.62
C ASN A 97 6.02 3.47 -9.54
N ILE A 98 5.18 4.34 -8.98
CA ILE A 98 4.17 5.08 -9.74
C ILE A 98 4.85 6.03 -10.74
N VAL A 99 5.84 6.80 -10.28
CA VAL A 99 6.59 7.74 -11.12
C VAL A 99 7.31 7.01 -12.25
N ARG A 100 7.97 5.88 -11.97
CA ARG A 100 8.60 5.07 -13.01
C ARG A 100 7.57 4.60 -14.06
N ASN A 101 6.42 4.08 -13.65
CA ASN A 101 5.38 3.66 -14.60
C ASN A 101 4.86 4.83 -15.43
N TYR A 102 4.72 6.01 -14.83
CA TYR A 102 4.33 7.22 -15.56
C TYR A 102 5.36 7.60 -16.62
N TYR A 103 6.65 7.63 -16.28
CA TYR A 103 7.72 7.92 -17.25
C TYR A 103 7.83 6.86 -18.36
N GLU A 104 7.69 5.57 -18.03
CA GLU A 104 7.81 4.48 -18.99
C GLU A 104 6.60 4.36 -19.94
N THR A 105 5.40 4.76 -19.48
CA THR A 105 4.15 4.45 -20.21
C THR A 105 3.29 5.67 -20.53
N GLY A 106 3.55 6.83 -19.94
CA GLY A 106 2.73 8.03 -20.06
C GLY A 106 1.44 8.02 -19.23
N PHE A 107 1.20 6.98 -18.40
CA PHE A 107 -0.06 6.80 -17.69
C PHE A 107 0.09 6.51 -16.20
N LEU A 108 -0.89 7.00 -15.43
CA LEU A 108 -1.24 6.41 -14.14
C LEU A 108 -2.18 5.22 -14.37
N TRP A 109 -1.94 4.16 -13.59
CA TRP A 109 -2.66 2.90 -13.72
C TRP A 109 -3.55 2.64 -12.51
N GLU A 110 -4.59 1.86 -12.74
CA GLU A 110 -5.57 1.47 -11.73
C GLU A 110 -4.96 0.70 -10.54
N GLN A 111 -4.06 -0.24 -10.84
CA GLN A 111 -3.36 -1.09 -9.87
C GLN A 111 -1.97 -1.47 -10.41
N TYR A 112 -1.12 -2.01 -9.55
CA TYR A 112 0.25 -2.41 -9.89
C TYR A 112 0.54 -3.86 -9.53
N ASP A 113 1.34 -4.54 -10.35
CA ASP A 113 1.63 -5.97 -10.22
C ASP A 113 3.07 -6.23 -9.76
N GLN A 114 3.21 -6.75 -8.55
CA GLN A 114 4.51 -7.19 -7.99
C GLN A 114 5.22 -8.23 -8.87
N LYS A 115 4.50 -9.18 -9.49
CA LYS A 115 5.15 -10.24 -10.27
C LYS A 115 5.88 -9.67 -11.48
N ASN A 116 5.31 -8.64 -12.08
CA ASN A 116 5.86 -7.93 -13.22
C ASN A 116 6.64 -6.68 -12.79
N ARG A 117 7.43 -6.81 -11.73
CA ARG A 117 8.31 -5.75 -11.20
C ARG A 117 7.58 -4.43 -10.93
N GLY A 118 6.32 -4.46 -10.47
CA GLY A 118 5.55 -3.26 -10.16
C GLY A 118 4.92 -2.57 -11.37
N LYS A 119 4.88 -3.21 -12.54
CA LYS A 119 4.21 -2.66 -13.73
C LYS A 119 2.73 -2.39 -13.47
N GLY A 120 2.25 -1.30 -14.05
CA GLY A 120 0.85 -0.92 -14.07
C GLY A 120 -0.01 -1.98 -14.77
N LYS A 121 -1.22 -2.19 -14.25
CA LYS A 121 -2.19 -3.17 -14.75
C LYS A 121 -3.60 -2.62 -14.62
N GLY A 122 -4.50 -3.05 -15.50
CA GLY A 122 -5.91 -2.65 -15.48
C GLY A 122 -6.15 -1.39 -16.30
N ALA A 123 -7.15 -0.60 -15.88
CA ALA A 123 -7.54 0.60 -16.60
C ALA A 123 -6.43 1.67 -16.61
N ARG A 124 -6.35 2.41 -17.73
CA ARG A 124 -5.51 3.61 -17.92
C ARG A 124 -6.11 4.52 -19.02
N PRO A 125 -5.96 5.86 -18.94
CA PRO A 125 -5.46 6.60 -17.79
C PRO A 125 -6.37 6.40 -16.57
N PHE A 126 -5.77 6.20 -15.40
CA PHE A 126 -6.51 6.08 -14.13
C PHE A 126 -6.08 7.18 -13.18
N THR A 127 -6.48 8.41 -13.47
CA THR A 127 -6.36 9.57 -12.57
C THR A 127 -7.50 9.61 -11.54
N GLY A 128 -8.06 8.44 -11.20
CA GLY A 128 -8.93 8.24 -10.05
C GLY A 128 -8.12 8.21 -8.76
N TRP A 129 -8.30 7.20 -7.91
CA TRP A 129 -7.56 7.15 -6.64
C TRP A 129 -6.04 7.03 -6.77
N THR A 130 -5.50 6.67 -7.94
CA THR A 130 -4.04 6.69 -8.14
C THR A 130 -3.49 8.12 -8.09
N SER A 131 -4.32 9.14 -8.31
CA SER A 131 -3.98 10.57 -8.10
C SER A 131 -3.65 10.90 -6.64
N LEU A 132 -4.00 10.04 -5.67
CA LEU A 132 -3.56 10.19 -4.27
C LEU A 132 -2.03 10.16 -4.12
N VAL A 133 -1.28 9.73 -5.14
CA VAL A 133 0.19 9.88 -5.18
C VAL A 133 0.63 11.33 -4.94
N LEU A 134 -0.15 12.32 -5.38
CA LEU A 134 0.13 13.73 -5.11
C LEU A 134 0.08 14.04 -3.62
N LEU A 135 -0.95 13.58 -2.92
CA LEU A 135 -1.09 13.76 -1.46
C LEU A 135 -0.01 12.98 -0.70
N ILE A 136 0.34 11.78 -1.17
CA ILE A 136 1.47 11.02 -0.63
C ILE A 136 2.77 11.81 -0.75
N MET A 137 3.04 12.42 -1.91
CA MET A 137 4.24 13.24 -2.13
C MET A 137 4.24 14.50 -1.27
N ALA A 138 3.08 15.14 -1.07
CA ALA A 138 2.93 16.31 -0.21
C ALA A 138 2.90 15.99 1.30
N GLU A 139 2.84 14.70 1.67
CA GLU A 139 2.63 14.25 3.06
C GLU A 139 1.35 14.83 3.68
N ALA A 140 0.36 15.08 2.82
CA ALA A 140 -0.92 15.68 3.18
C ALA A 140 -1.95 14.58 3.44
N TYR A 141 -2.13 14.23 4.71
CA TYR A 141 -3.07 13.22 5.18
C TYR A 141 -4.18 13.87 6.02
N PRO A 142 -5.40 13.31 6.02
CA PRO A 142 -6.42 13.73 6.99
C PRO A 142 -5.93 13.45 8.42
N SER A 143 -6.35 14.28 9.37
CA SER A 143 -6.17 13.96 10.78
C SER A 143 -6.91 12.67 11.10
N LEU A 144 -6.26 11.77 11.83
CA LEU A 144 -6.81 10.51 12.33
C LEU A 144 -6.97 10.55 13.84
#